data_AF-A0A7W1NQ36-F1
#
_entry.id   AF-A0A7W1NQ36-F1
#
_cell.length_a   1.000
_cell.length_b   1.000
_cell.length_c   1.000
_cell.angle_alpha   90.00
_cell.angle_beta   90.00
_cell.angle_gamma   90.00
#
_symmetry.space_group_name_H-M   'P 1'
#
loop_
_entity.id
_entity.type
_entity.pdbx_description
1 polymer ?
#
loop_
_entity_poly.entity_id
_entity_poly.type
_entity_poly.pdbx_seq_one_letter_code
_entity_poly.pdbx_strand_id
1 'polypeptide(L)'
;METLYRIFGPPHELLHVLALFLIGRRPKSVGYKHVDIPDDLSTGAYVFVAGLPALVFWGLALVAGLKLANAGSFGEIIVAFVVFSVAALAGLGTLGDIGLIIRRLQT
;
A
#
# COMPACT_ATOMS: atom_id res chain seq x y z
N MET A 1 13.08 -4.21 -11.83
CA MET A 1 11.77 -3.55 -11.77
C MET A 1 10.62 -4.52 -12.02
N GLU A 2 10.66 -5.32 -13.10
CA GLU A 2 9.54 -6.20 -13.45
C GLU A 2 9.21 -7.28 -12.40
N THR A 3 10.22 -7.87 -11.74
CA THR A 3 10.02 -8.81 -10.63
C THR A 3 9.41 -8.14 -9.39
N LEU A 4 9.80 -6.90 -9.07
CA LEU A 4 9.22 -6.14 -7.95
C LEU A 4 7.75 -5.85 -8.21
N TYR A 5 7.39 -5.40 -9.42
CA TYR A 5 5.99 -5.22 -9.81
C TYR A 5 5.20 -6.51 -9.75
N ARG A 6 5.83 -7.66 -10.02
CA ARG A 6 5.13 -8.94 -9.95
C ARG A 6 4.83 -9.40 -8.54
N ILE A 7 5.71 -9.08 -7.60
CA ILE A 7 5.56 -9.50 -6.20
C ILE A 7 4.68 -8.50 -5.44
N PHE A 8 4.88 -7.20 -5.66
CA PHE A 8 4.24 -6.15 -4.87
C PHE A 8 3.04 -5.49 -5.55
N GLY A 9 2.92 -5.58 -6.88
CA GLY A 9 1.77 -5.02 -7.62
C GLY A 9 0.44 -5.66 -7.22
N PRO A 10 0.28 -6.99 -7.31
CA PRO A 10 -1.01 -7.61 -7.00
C PRO A 10 -1.48 -7.37 -5.55
N PRO A 11 -0.64 -7.52 -4.51
CA PRO A 11 -1.05 -7.17 -3.15
C PRO A 11 -1.46 -5.70 -3.00
N HIS A 12 -0.74 -4.79 -3.66
CA HIS A 12 -1.05 -3.36 -3.63
C HIS A 12 -2.41 -3.06 -4.27
N GLU A 13 -2.67 -3.59 -5.46
CA GLU A 13 -3.94 -3.40 -6.16
C GLU A 13 -5.13 -4.01 -5.40
N LEU A 14 -4.92 -5.17 -4.77
CA LEU A 14 -5.95 -5.79 -3.93
C LEU A 14 -6.34 -4.92 -2.74
N LEU A 15 -5.41 -4.11 -2.20
CA LEU A 15 -5.73 -3.15 -1.14
C LEU A 15 -6.63 -2.02 -1.66
N HIS A 16 -6.44 -1.52 -2.89
CA HIS A 16 -7.38 -0.59 -3.50
C HIS A 16 -8.77 -1.20 -3.69
N VAL A 17 -8.84 -2.44 -4.19
CA VAL A 17 -10.10 -3.16 -4.36
C VAL A 17 -10.80 -3.35 -3.01
N LEU A 18 -10.06 -3.74 -1.98
CA LEU A 18 -10.58 -3.87 -0.62
C LEU A 18 -11.10 -2.51 -0.11
N ALA A 19 -10.34 -1.43 -0.30
CA ALA A 19 -10.76 -0.10 0.12
C ALA A 19 -12.07 0.32 -0.55
N LEU A 20 -12.22 0.05 -1.85
CA LEU A 20 -13.45 0.29 -2.59
C LEU A 20 -14.63 -0.49 -2.00
N PHE A 21 -14.43 -1.79 -1.71
CA PHE A 21 -15.47 -2.60 -1.08
C PHE A 21 -15.86 -2.10 0.31
N LEU A 22 -14.90 -1.64 1.12
CA LEU A 22 -15.16 -1.07 2.45
C LEU A 22 -16.03 0.18 2.40
N ILE A 23 -15.95 0.97 1.32
CA ILE A 23 -16.81 2.14 1.11
C ILE A 23 -18.06 1.84 0.27
N GLY A 24 -18.37 0.55 0.02
CA GLY A 24 -19.54 0.13 -0.74
C GLY A 24 -19.47 0.41 -2.24
N ARG A 25 -18.26 0.60 -2.78
CA ARG A 25 -17.98 0.88 -4.20
C ARG A 25 -17.32 -0.33 -4.86
N ARG A 26 -17.26 -0.34 -6.19
CA ARG A 26 -16.60 -1.40 -6.97
C ARG A 26 -15.58 -0.79 -7.93
N PRO A 27 -14.46 -1.47 -8.21
CA PRO A 27 -13.54 -1.03 -9.26
C PRO A 27 -14.20 -1.12 -10.62
N LYS A 28 -13.84 -0.23 -11.54
CA LYS A 28 -14.28 -0.29 -12.95
C LYS A 28 -13.59 -1.46 -13.66
N SER A 29 -12.31 -1.64 -13.40
CA SER A 29 -11.51 -2.76 -13.88
C SER A 29 -10.40 -3.07 -12.87
N VAL A 30 -9.93 -4.32 -12.88
CA VAL A 30 -8.82 -4.78 -12.02
C VAL A 30 -7.77 -5.41 -12.93
N GLY A 31 -6.64 -4.72 -13.07
CA GLY A 31 -5.45 -5.20 -13.74
C GLY A 31 -4.40 -5.68 -12.75
N TYR A 32 -3.36 -6.31 -13.29
CA TYR A 32 -2.22 -6.78 -12.49
C TYR A 32 -1.35 -5.65 -11.91
N LYS A 33 -1.36 -4.48 -12.57
CA LYS A 33 -0.52 -3.33 -12.25
C LYS A 33 -1.32 -2.06 -11.95
N HIS A 34 -2.65 -2.15 -12.04
CA HIS A 34 -3.52 -1.00 -11.90
C HIS A 34 -4.97 -1.42 -11.66
N VAL A 35 -5.63 -0.76 -10.72
CA VAL A 35 -7.07 -0.82 -10.49
C VAL A 35 -7.69 0.51 -10.89
N ASP A 36 -8.68 0.43 -11.78
CA ASP A 36 -9.41 1.62 -12.20
C ASP A 36 -10.43 2.03 -11.13
N ILE A 37 -10.12 3.12 -10.42
CA ILE A 37 -10.96 3.71 -9.39
C ILE A 37 -12.10 4.52 -10.05
N PRO A 38 -13.35 4.46 -9.54
CA PRO A 38 -14.44 5.30 -10.04
C PRO A 38 -14.16 6.81 -9.88
N ASP A 39 -14.51 7.62 -10.88
CA ASP A 39 -14.17 9.06 -10.90
C ASP A 39 -15.13 9.90 -10.05
N ASP A 40 -16.28 9.32 -9.68
CA ASP A 40 -17.36 9.95 -8.93
C ASP A 40 -17.19 9.78 -7.40
N LEU A 41 -16.03 9.32 -6.95
CA LEU A 41 -15.70 9.31 -5.52
C LEU A 41 -15.56 10.74 -5.00
N SER A 42 -16.16 10.98 -3.83
CA SER A 42 -15.87 12.16 -3.03
C SER A 42 -14.38 12.21 -2.69
N THR A 43 -13.85 13.40 -2.42
CA THR A 43 -12.42 13.59 -2.12
C THR A 43 -11.96 12.70 -0.97
N GLY A 44 -12.74 12.60 0.12
CA GLY A 44 -12.40 11.74 1.25
C GLY A 44 -12.36 10.25 0.90
N ALA A 45 -13.33 9.77 0.09
CA ALA A 45 -13.34 8.38 -0.38
C ALA A 45 -12.16 8.08 -1.30
N TYR A 46 -11.80 9.00 -2.19
CA TYR A 46 -10.63 8.86 -3.05
C TYR A 46 -9.33 8.79 -2.23
N VAL A 47 -9.15 9.71 -1.27
CA VAL A 47 -7.99 9.72 -0.37
C VAL A 47 -7.88 8.43 0.43
N PHE A 48 -9.00 7.90 0.92
CA PHE A 48 -9.03 6.62 1.62
C PHE A 48 -8.59 5.46 0.71
N VAL A 49 -9.16 5.35 -0.50
CA VAL A 49 -8.84 4.27 -1.44
C VAL A 49 -7.39 4.34 -1.88
N ALA A 50 -6.92 5.52 -2.31
CA ALA A 50 -5.54 5.72 -2.76
C ALA A 50 -4.52 5.63 -1.61
N GLY A 51 -4.93 5.99 -0.38
CA GLY A 51 -4.05 6.01 0.79
C GLY A 51 -3.95 4.68 1.53
N LEU A 52 -4.89 3.74 1.34
CA LEU A 52 -4.90 2.48 2.09
C LEU A 52 -3.64 1.63 1.87
N PRO A 53 -3.13 1.42 0.64
CA PRO A 53 -1.89 0.67 0.46
C PRO A 53 -0.71 1.30 1.19
N ALA A 54 -0.59 2.63 1.13
CA ALA A 54 0.46 3.37 1.82
C ALA A 54 0.37 3.13 3.34
N LEU A 55 -0.84 3.25 3.90
CA LEU A 55 -1.07 3.02 5.32
C LEU A 55 -0.67 1.60 5.74
N VAL A 56 -1.03 0.58 4.96
CA VAL A 56 -0.74 -0.82 5.29
C VAL A 56 0.75 -1.12 5.20
N PHE A 57 1.41 -0.74 4.10
CA PHE A 57 2.82 -1.09 3.92
C PHE A 57 3.76 -0.28 4.82
N TRP A 58 3.53 1.03 4.97
CA TRP A 58 4.32 1.83 5.90
C TRP A 58 4.01 1.50 7.37
N GLY A 59 2.76 1.18 7.69
CA GLY A 59 2.38 0.68 9.01
C GLY A 59 3.08 -0.63 9.36
N LEU A 60 3.11 -1.59 8.42
CA LEU A 60 3.82 -2.85 8.59
C LEU A 60 5.34 -2.64 8.71
N ALA A 61 5.92 -1.76 7.89
CA ALA A 61 7.33 -1.40 7.99
C ALA A 61 7.66 -0.79 9.35
N LEU A 62 6.82 0.13 9.86
CA LEU A 62 7.00 0.71 11.18
C LEU A 62 6.97 -0.34 12.29
N VAL A 63 5.96 -1.23 12.28
CA VAL A 63 5.84 -2.31 13.28
C VAL A 63 7.03 -3.26 13.20
N ALA A 64 7.47 -3.65 12.01
CA ALA A 64 8.63 -4.50 11.82
C ALA A 64 9.93 -3.82 12.28
N GLY A 65 10.08 -2.52 12.03
CA GLY A 65 11.21 -1.72 12.51
C GLY A 65 11.25 -1.64 14.04
N LEU A 66 10.09 -1.45 14.70
CA LEU A 66 10.00 -1.50 16.15
C LEU A 66 10.34 -2.89 16.71
N LYS A 67 9.90 -3.96 16.05
CA LYS A 67 10.27 -5.34 16.42
C LYS A 67 11.76 -5.60 16.25
N LEU A 68 12.36 -5.09 15.18
CA LEU A 68 13.79 -5.18 14.93
C LEU A 68 14.59 -4.48 16.04
N ALA A 69 14.17 -3.29 16.45
CA ALA A 69 14.81 -2.53 17.53
C ALA A 69 14.70 -3.19 18.91
N ASN A 70 13.69 -4.03 19.11
CA ASN A 70 13.41 -4.72 20.39
C ASN A 70 13.64 -6.23 20.33
N ALA A 71 14.36 -6.72 19.31
CA ALA A 71 14.55 -8.15 19.11
C ALA A 71 15.43 -8.75 20.23
N GLY A 72 14.95 -9.82 20.86
CA GLY A 72 15.62 -10.53 21.95
C GLY A 72 16.52 -11.66 21.47
N SER A 73 16.45 -12.02 20.19
CA SER A 73 17.27 -13.07 19.60
C SER A 73 17.70 -12.75 18.17
N PHE A 74 18.78 -13.40 17.73
CA PHE A 74 19.27 -13.26 16.36
C PHE A 74 18.25 -13.74 15.32
N GLY A 75 17.46 -14.77 15.63
CA GLY A 75 16.38 -15.24 14.75
C GLY A 75 15.29 -14.18 14.55
N GLU A 76 14.89 -13.49 15.63
CA GLU A 76 13.94 -12.39 15.56
C GLU A 76 14.48 -11.21 14.75
N ILE A 77 15.77 -10.89 14.89
CA ILE A 77 16.43 -9.85 14.09
C ILE A 77 16.29 -10.17 12.60
N ILE A 78 16.62 -11.38 12.18
CA ILE A 78 16.54 -11.78 10.76
C ILE A 78 15.11 -11.65 10.24
N VAL A 79 14.13 -12.21 10.96
CA VAL A 79 12.74 -12.19 10.52
C VAL A 79 12.21 -10.76 10.45
N ALA A 80 12.43 -9.96 11.50
CA ALA A 80 11.98 -8.57 11.54
C ALA A 80 12.65 -7.73 10.44
N PHE A 81 13.93 -7.95 10.17
CA PHE A 81 14.67 -7.26 9.10
C PHE A 81 14.14 -7.60 7.70
N VAL A 82 13.84 -8.87 7.43
CA VAL A 82 13.26 -9.29 6.14
C VAL A 82 11.88 -8.69 5.96
N VAL A 83 11.01 -8.79 6.97
CA VAL A 83 9.66 -8.21 6.92
C VAL A 83 9.72 -6.69 6.76
N PHE A 84 10.59 -6.01 7.50
CA PHE A 84 10.82 -4.57 7.37
C PHE A 84 11.21 -4.20 5.95
N SER A 85 12.20 -4.90 5.38
CA SER A 85 12.71 -4.61 4.05
C SER A 85 11.65 -4.81 2.97
N VAL A 86 10.89 -5.90 3.04
CA VAL A 86 9.78 -6.21 2.11
C VAL A 86 8.67 -5.16 2.23
N ALA A 87 8.26 -4.80 3.45
CA ALA A 87 7.22 -3.81 3.69
C ALA A 87 7.64 -2.40 3.28
N ALA A 88 8.88 -2.01 3.56
CA ALA A 88 9.43 -0.71 3.16
C ALA A 88 9.52 -0.58 1.64
N LEU A 89 9.99 -1.63 0.94
CA LEU A 89 10.02 -1.66 -0.52
C LEU A 89 8.61 -1.56 -1.13
N ALA A 90 7.63 -2.26 -0.55
CA ALA A 90 6.23 -2.14 -0.95
C ALA A 90 5.69 -0.71 -0.71
N GLY A 91 6.03 -0.11 0.44
CA GLY A 91 5.65 1.25 0.82
C GLY A 91 6.22 2.31 -0.11
N LEU A 92 7.44 2.14 -0.62
CA LEU A 92 7.99 3.04 -1.65
C LEU A 92 7.18 2.98 -2.95
N GLY A 93 6.54 1.84 -3.25
CA GLY A 93 5.63 1.69 -4.38
C GLY A 93 4.39 2.58 -4.29
N THR A 94 3.99 3.02 -3.10
CA THR A 94 2.78 3.83 -2.87
C THR A 94 3.02 5.33 -2.98
N LEU A 95 4.26 5.76 -3.26
CA LEU A 95 4.58 7.19 -3.46
C LEU A 95 3.84 7.77 -4.66
N GLY A 96 3.54 6.94 -5.67
CA GLY A 96 2.70 7.32 -6.80
C GLY A 96 1.29 7.73 -6.38
N ASP A 97 0.67 6.96 -5.48
CA ASP A 97 -0.70 7.22 -4.99
C ASP A 97 -0.76 8.49 -4.16
N ILE A 98 0.27 8.74 -3.35
CA ILE A 98 0.41 10.01 -2.61
C ILE A 98 0.46 11.19 -3.59
N GLY A 99 1.21 11.05 -4.69
CA GLY A 99 1.24 12.05 -5.75
C GLY A 99 -0.14 12.29 -6.38
N LEU A 100 -0.92 11.24 -6.61
CA LEU A 100 -2.29 11.33 -7.13
C LEU A 100 -3.25 11.99 -6.13
N ILE A 101 -3.14 11.65 -4.84
CA ILE A 101 -3.88 12.29 -3.75
C ILE A 101 -3.59 13.79 -3.72
N ILE A 102 -2.31 14.19 -3.75
CA ILE A 102 -1.92 15.60 -3.74
C ILE A 102 -2.55 16.34 -4.93
N ARG A 103 -2.49 15.76 -6.14
CA ARG A 103 -3.12 16.35 -7.32
C ARG A 103 -4.63 16.51 -7.15
N ARG A 104 -5.31 15.49 -6.60
CA ARG A 104 -6.76 15.51 -6.35
C ARG A 104 -7.18 16.56 -5.33
N LEU A 105 -6.31 16.88 -4.36
CA LEU A 105 -6.56 17.90 -3.34
C LEU A 105 -6.30 19.34 -3.82
N GLN A 106 -5.53 19.50 -4.90
CA GLN A 106 -5.20 20.80 -5.50
C GLN A 106 -6.19 21.27 -6.57
N THR A 107 -7.03 20.36 -7.07
CA THR A 107 -8.15 20.62 -8.00
C THR A 107 -9.45 20.83 -7.24
#